data_AF-A0A9X6RU04-F1
#
_entry.id   AF-A0A9X6RU04-F1
#
_cell.length_a   1.000
_cell.length_b   1.000
_cell.length_c   1.000
_cell.angle_alpha   90.00
_cell.angle_beta   90.00
_cell.angle_gamma   90.00
#
_symmetry.space_group_name_H-M   'P 1'
#
loop_
_entity.id
_entity.type
_entity.pdbx_description
1 polymer ?
#
loop_
_entity_poly.entity_id
_entity_poly.type
_entity_poly.pdbx_seq_one_letter_code
_entity_poly.pdbx_strand_id
1 'polypeptide(L)'
;MNSVLNGKIALLGLIPIDKKAYIKYLKSHEKAYKKSGIDISGFKYYKLHGQKPMFYSVEYLMQTPIKDLLERDKGNKERLVKTDELLLGE
;
A
#
# COMPACT_ATOMS: atom_id res chain seq x y z
N MET A 1 -2.77 0.02 22.02
CA MET A 1 -2.77 -0.27 20.57
C MET A 1 -4.01 0.34 19.93
N ASN A 2 -3.89 0.95 18.76
CA ASN A 2 -4.98 1.68 18.09
C ASN A 2 -6.03 0.68 17.55
N SER A 3 -7.08 0.37 18.31
CA SER A 3 -8.18 -0.53 17.87
C SER A 3 -8.76 -0.12 16.52
N VAL A 4 -8.83 1.20 16.27
CA VAL A 4 -9.28 1.76 15.00
C VAL A 4 -8.36 1.33 13.86
N LEU A 5 -7.04 1.46 14.01
CA LEU A 5 -6.08 1.07 12.99
C LEU A 5 -6.12 -0.43 12.72
N ASN A 6 -6.21 -1.25 13.76
CA ASN A 6 -6.26 -2.71 13.62
C ASN A 6 -7.53 -3.16 12.87
N GLY A 7 -8.67 -2.53 13.15
CA GLY A 7 -9.91 -2.74 12.39
C GLY A 7 -9.77 -2.34 10.92
N LYS A 8 -9.10 -1.22 10.61
CA LYS A 8 -8.82 -0.79 9.23
C LYS A 8 -7.94 -1.79 8.48
N ILE A 9 -6.86 -2.24 9.12
CA ILE A 9 -5.93 -3.24 8.56
C ILE A 9 -6.67 -4.53 8.23
N ALA A 10 -7.50 -5.03 9.16
CA ALA A 10 -8.29 -6.23 8.97
C ALA A 10 -9.32 -6.09 7.83
N LEU A 11 -10.04 -4.97 7.77
CA LEU A 11 -11.03 -4.70 6.72
C LEU A 11 -10.42 -4.55 5.33
N LEU A 12 -9.27 -3.89 5.24
CA LEU A 12 -8.56 -3.69 3.97
C LEU A 12 -7.70 -4.90 3.58
N GLY A 13 -7.47 -5.86 4.48
CA GLY A 13 -6.52 -6.95 4.25
C GLY A 13 -5.09 -6.46 4.06
N LEU A 14 -4.71 -5.40 4.79
CA LEU A 14 -3.36 -4.85 4.73
C LEU A 14 -2.37 -5.83 5.38
N ILE A 15 -1.27 -6.08 4.70
CA ILE A 15 -0.20 -6.96 5.17
C ILE A 15 0.86 -6.07 5.83
N PRO A 16 1.35 -6.40 7.04
CA PRO A 16 2.47 -5.69 7.63
C PRO A 16 3.73 -5.89 6.77
N ILE A 17 4.48 -4.81 6.55
CA ILE A 17 5.74 -4.86 5.81
C ILE A 17 6.75 -5.62 6.66
N ASP A 18 7.00 -6.86 6.27
CA ASP A 18 8.08 -7.65 6.86
C ASP A 18 9.43 -7.22 6.28
N LYS A 19 10.52 -7.54 6.97
CA LYS A 19 11.90 -7.25 6.55
C LYS A 19 12.17 -7.79 5.14
N LYS A 20 11.59 -8.94 4.79
CA LYS A 20 11.71 -9.52 3.44
C LYS A 20 10.97 -8.72 2.38
N ALA A 21 9.75 -8.27 2.67
CA ALA A 21 8.95 -7.43 1.75
C ALA A 21 9.61 -6.06 1.57
N TYR A 22 10.15 -5.49 2.65
CA TYR A 22 10.93 -4.27 2.60
C TYR A 22 12.13 -4.42 1.67
N ILE A 23 12.93 -5.48 1.83
CA ILE A 23 14.10 -5.73 0.98
C ILE A 23 13.70 -5.97 -0.49
N LYS A 24 12.57 -6.63 -0.73
CA LYS A 24 12.12 -6.96 -2.09
C LYS A 24 11.55 -5.74 -2.83
N TYR A 25 10.75 -4.92 -2.16
CA TYR A 25 9.96 -3.87 -2.81
C TYR A 25 10.38 -2.45 -2.44
N LEU A 26 10.82 -2.20 -1.20
CA LEU A 26 11.24 -0.86 -0.77
C LEU A 26 12.72 -0.60 -1.02
N LYS A 27 13.60 -1.58 -0.80
CA LYS A 27 15.07 -1.37 -0.86
C LYS A 27 15.54 -0.78 -2.19
N SER A 28 14.98 -1.24 -3.31
CA SER A 28 15.32 -0.71 -4.64
C SER A 28 14.82 0.74 -4.82
N HIS A 29 13.72 1.10 -4.17
CA HIS A 29 13.16 2.45 -4.22
C HIS A 29 13.62 3.36 -3.07
N GLU A 30 14.27 2.84 -2.03
CA GLU A 30 14.74 3.63 -0.87
C GLU A 30 15.62 4.80 -1.32
N LYS A 31 16.49 4.55 -2.30
CA LYS A 31 17.35 5.58 -2.89
C LYS A 31 16.54 6.66 -3.62
N ALA A 32 15.46 6.28 -4.29
CA ALA A 32 14.56 7.20 -5.00
C ALA A 32 13.67 7.97 -4.02
N TYR A 33 13.06 7.31 -3.04
CA TYR A 33 12.23 7.92 -2.00
C TYR A 33 13.01 8.90 -1.14
N LYS A 34 14.23 8.54 -0.72
CA LYS A 34 15.12 9.45 0.01
C LYS A 34 15.47 10.69 -0.81
N LYS A 35 15.66 10.55 -2.13
CA LYS A 35 15.89 11.68 -3.04
C LYS A 35 14.65 12.57 -3.20
N SER A 36 13.46 12.00 -3.05
CA SER A 36 12.18 12.71 -3.07
C SER A 36 11.71 13.21 -1.69
N GLY A 37 12.51 13.05 -0.63
CA GLY A 37 12.13 13.45 0.74
C GLY A 37 10.99 12.61 1.34
N ILE A 38 10.72 11.44 0.78
CA ILE A 38 9.66 10.54 1.25
C ILE A 38 10.26 9.62 2.31
N ASP A 39 9.74 9.72 3.53
CA ASP A 39 10.14 8.86 4.62
C ASP A 39 9.50 7.47 4.47
N ILE A 40 10.32 6.50 4.10
CA ILE A 40 9.88 5.13 3.93
C ILE A 40 9.64 4.39 5.26
N SER A 41 10.17 4.92 6.37
CA SER A 41 10.01 4.35 7.71
C SER A 41 8.57 4.50 8.22
N GLY A 42 7.84 5.49 7.70
CA GLY A 42 6.41 5.68 7.96
C GLY A 42 5.51 4.59 7.38
N PHE A 43 5.95 3.88 6.32
CA PHE A 43 5.21 2.76 5.76
C PHE A 43 5.37 1.52 6.63
N LYS A 44 4.26 1.08 7.24
CA LYS A 44 4.21 -0.17 8.01
C LYS A 44 3.36 -1.25 7.38
N TYR A 45 2.49 -0.87 6.45
CA TYR A 45 1.52 -1.78 5.85
C TYR A 45 1.58 -1.68 4.34
N TYR A 46 1.32 -2.78 3.66
CA TYR A 46 1.24 -2.83 2.21
C TYR A 46 0.13 -3.78 1.77
N LYS A 47 -0.33 -3.60 0.54
CA LYS A 47 -1.29 -4.48 -0.11
C LYS A 47 -0.82 -4.81 -1.51
N LEU A 48 -0.92 -6.07 -1.89
CA LEU A 48 -0.65 -6.52 -3.24
C LEU A 48 -1.95 -6.43 -4.05
N HIS A 49 -1.96 -5.55 -5.04
CA HIS A 49 -3.01 -5.48 -6.05
C HIS A 49 -2.41 -6.01 -7.37
N GLY A 50 -2.66 -7.28 -7.68
CA GLY A 50 -2.00 -7.97 -8.80
C GLY A 50 -0.49 -8.05 -8.59
N GLN A 51 0.29 -7.52 -9.53
CA GLN A 51 1.76 -7.46 -9.45
C GLN A 51 2.31 -6.22 -8.73
N LYS A 52 1.49 -5.19 -8.45
CA LYS A 52 1.95 -3.93 -7.86
C LYS A 52 1.69 -3.86 -6.35
N PRO A 53 2.75 -3.75 -5.52
CA PRO A 53 2.58 -3.49 -4.10
C PRO A 53 2.23 -2.01 -3.86
N MET A 54 1.22 -1.77 -3.05
CA MET A 54 0.79 -0.45 -2.64
C MET A 54 1.06 -0.27 -1.15
N PHE A 55 1.83 0.76 -0.80
CA PHE A 55 2.29 1.00 0.58
C PHE A 55 1.39 2.02 1.29
N TYR A 56 1.16 1.78 2.58
CA TYR A 56 0.31 2.58 3.44
C TYR A 56 1.07 2.96 4.72
N SER A 57 1.15 4.26 4.98
CA SER A 57 1.71 4.80 6.21
C SER A 57 0.68 4.76 7.34
N VAL A 58 1.16 4.58 8.57
CA VAL A 58 0.28 4.59 9.75
C VAL A 58 -0.48 5.92 9.86
N GLU A 59 0.20 7.03 9.61
CA GLU A 59 -0.37 8.37 9.66
C GLU A 59 -1.50 8.54 8.65
N TYR A 60 -1.29 8.09 7.41
CA TYR A 60 -2.31 8.10 6.36
C TYR A 60 -3.53 7.24 6.72
N LEU A 61 -3.31 6.03 7.25
CA LEU A 61 -4.40 5.16 7.70
C LEU A 61 -5.13 5.73 8.92
N MET A 62 -4.46 6.52 9.75
CA MET A 62 -5.06 7.17 10.91
C MET A 62 -5.89 8.39 10.50
N GLN A 63 -5.35 9.25 9.62
CA GLN A 63 -6.02 10.43 9.09
C GLN A 63 -7.21 10.09 8.18
N THR A 64 -7.07 9.05 7.35
CA THR A 64 -8.10 8.69 6.37
C THR A 64 -9.19 7.83 7.03
N PRO A 65 -10.48 8.16 6.90
CA PRO A 65 -11.55 7.31 7.43
C PRO A 65 -11.63 5.98 6.67
N ILE A 66 -12.08 4.91 7.36
CA ILE A 66 -12.13 3.56 6.78
C ILE A 66 -13.02 3.46 5.54
N LYS A 67 -14.09 4.27 5.49
CA LYS A 67 -15.01 4.33 4.35
C LYS A 67 -14.28 4.77 3.08
N ASP A 68 -13.50 5.86 3.17
CA ASP A 68 -12.71 6.38 2.06
C ASP A 68 -11.59 5.41 1.66
N LEU A 69 -10.96 4.75 2.64
CA LEU A 69 -9.97 3.71 2.35
C LEU A 69 -10.58 2.53 1.56
N LEU A 70 -11.78 2.08 1.93
CA LEU A 70 -12.49 1.00 1.23
C LEU A 70 -12.92 1.41 -0.19
N GLU A 71 -13.42 2.64 -0.35
CA GLU A 71 -13.78 3.17 -1.67
C GLU A 71 -12.56 3.31 -2.59
N ARG A 72 -11.44 3.83 -2.05
CA ARG A 72 -10.16 3.91 -2.78
C ARG A 72 -9.60 2.52 -3.10
N ASP A 73 -9.70 1.57 -2.18
CA ASP A 73 -9.23 0.20 -2.42
C ASP A 73 -10.00 -0.47 -3.55
N LYS A 74 -11.33 -0.31 -3.58
CA LYS A 74 -12.19 -0.81 -4.65
C LYS A 74 -11.83 -0.14 -6.00
N GLY A 75 -11.72 1.19 -6.02
CA GLY A 75 -11.32 1.93 -7.23
C GLY A 75 -9.91 1.60 -7.72
N ASN A 76 -8.96 1.40 -6.81
CA ASN A 76 -7.60 0.98 -7.17
C ASN A 76 -7.57 -0.45 -7.67
N LYS A 77 -8.35 -1.37 -7.09
CA LYS A 77 -8.47 -2.73 -7.58
C LYS A 77 -8.97 -2.73 -9.02
N GLU A 78 -10.01 -1.97 -9.34
CA GLU A 78 -10.55 -1.87 -10.70
C GLU A 78 -9.55 -1.21 -11.68
N ARG A 79 -8.87 -0.12 -11.29
CA ARG A 79 -7.85 0.53 -12.15
C ARG A 79 -6.61 -0.32 -12.35
N LEU A 80 -6.14 -1.02 -11.33
CA LEU A 80 -4.93 -1.85 -11.39
C LEU A 80 -5.20 -3.16 -12.15
N VAL A 81 -6.37 -3.77 -11.97
CA VAL A 81 -6.81 -4.93 -12.78
C VAL A 81 -6.87 -4.55 -14.27
N LYS A 82 -7.43 -3.38 -14.62
CA LYS A 82 -7.45 -2.90 -16.01
C LYS A 82 -6.06 -2.58 -16.57
N THR A 83 -5.08 -2.26 -15.72
CA THR A 83 -3.71 -1.98 -16.17
C THR A 83 -2.93 -3.27 -16.47
N ASP A 84 -3.26 -4.39 -15.81
CA ASP A 84 -2.67 -5.70 -16.12
C ASP A 84 -3.21 -6.26 -17.45
N GLU A 85 -4.48 -5.98 -17.79
CA GLU A 85 -5.10 -6.43 -19.05
C GLU A 85 -4.56 -5.68 -20.30
N LEU A 86 -4.14 -4.42 -20.15
CA LEU A 86 -3.56 -3.62 -21.24
C LEU A 86 -2.06 -3.84 -21.49
N LEU A 87 -1.36 -4.60 -20.64
CA LEU A 87 0.07 -4.90 -20.81
C LEU A 87 0.34 -6.33 -21.30
N LEU A 88 -0.70 -7.13 -21.54
CA LEU A 88 -0.60 -8.47 -22.14
C LEU A 88 -1.15 -8.54 -23.57
N GLY A 89 -1.62 -7.41 -24.11
CA GLY A 89 -2.06 -7.28 -25.49
C GLY A 89 -1.39 -6.10 -26.15
N GLU A 90 -0.19 -6.33 -26.68
CA GLU A 90 0.29 -5.95 -28.03
C GLU A 90 1.80 -6.21 -28.16
#